data_AF-A0A950RES6-F1
#
_entry.id   AF-A0A950RES6-F1
#
_cell.length_a   1.000
_cell.length_b   1.000
_cell.length_c   1.000
_cell.angle_alpha   90.00
_cell.angle_beta   90.00
_cell.angle_gamma   90.00
#
_symmetry.space_group_name_H-M   'P 1'
#
loop_
_entity.id
_entity.type
_entity.pdbx_description
1 polymer ?
#
loop_
_entity_poly.entity_id
_entity_poly.type
_entity_poly.pdbx_seq_one_letter_code
_entity_poly.pdbx_strand_id
1 'polypeptide(L)' 'MTGVRRDGGMDIGEWLKQLGLPEYEAAFRANAIDLQVLPDLAETDLEKLGVLLGHRKRMLRA' A
#
# COMPACT_ATOMS: atom_id res chain seq x y z
N MET A 1 20.85 15.50 1.76
CA MET A 1 19.91 15.01 0.73
C MET A 1 18.51 15.24 1.23
N THR A 2 17.72 15.86 0.37
CA THR A 2 16.53 16.69 0.60
C THR A 2 15.49 16.10 1.54
N GLY A 3 15.13 16.88 2.57
CA GLY A 3 13.99 16.60 3.42
C GLY A 3 12.69 16.68 2.63
N VAL A 4 12.01 15.55 2.55
CA VAL A 4 10.60 15.51 2.14
C VAL A 4 9.80 16.00 3.33
N ARG A 5 9.04 17.07 3.09
CA ARG A 5 8.06 17.61 4.03
C ARG A 5 7.09 16.48 4.37
N ARG A 6 7.00 16.11 5.64
CA ARG A 6 5.90 15.31 6.16
C ARG A 6 4.68 16.22 6.12
N ASP A 7 3.89 16.14 5.06
CA ASP A 7 2.46 16.39 5.21
C ASP A 7 1.99 15.37 6.26
N GLY A 8 1.31 15.82 7.31
CA GLY A 8 0.99 15.03 8.51
C GLY A 8 0.02 13.87 8.30
N GLY A 9 -0.10 13.35 7.08
CA GLY A 9 -0.82 12.14 6.73
C GLY A 9 0.13 10.95 6.61
N MET A 10 -0.38 9.77 6.97
CA MET A 10 0.32 8.49 6.78
C MET A 10 0.76 8.35 5.30
N ASP A 11 1.92 7.77 5.03
CA ASP A 11 2.34 7.37 3.67
C ASP A 11 2.00 5.89 3.42
N ILE A 12 1.91 5.45 2.17
CA ILE A 12 1.58 4.06 1.80
C ILE A 12 2.55 3.06 2.43
N GLY A 13 3.83 3.42 2.54
CA GLY A 13 4.84 2.59 3.22
C GLY A 13 4.58 2.45 4.72
N GLU A 14 4.05 3.48 5.37
CA GLU A 14 3.69 3.44 6.80
C GLU A 14 2.42 2.60 7.02
N TRP A 15 1.42 2.73 6.15
CA TRP A 15 0.21 1.90 6.17
C TRP A 15 0.55 0.40 6.02
N LEU A 16 1.38 0.06 5.02
CA LEU A 16 1.84 -1.31 4.82
C LEU A 16 2.62 -1.87 6.02
N LYS A 17 3.46 -1.04 6.66
CA LYS A 17 4.19 -1.43 7.89
C LYS A 17 3.24 -1.74 9.04
N GLN A 18 2.17 -0.96 9.23
CA GLN A 18 1.18 -1.21 10.29
C GLN A 18 0.41 -2.52 10.07
N LEU A 19 0.21 -2.92 8.80
CA LEU A 19 -0.37 -4.23 8.46
C LEU A 19 0.62 -5.40 8.58
N GLY A 20 1.91 -5.12 8.85
CA GLY A 20 2.98 -6.11 8.82
C GLY A 20 3.26 -6.63 7.40
N LEU A 21 3.06 -5.79 6.39
CA LEU A 21 3.19 -6.09 4.97
C LEU A 21 4.14 -5.12 4.22
N PRO A 22 5.28 -4.67 4.80
CA PRO A 22 6.15 -3.67 4.18
C PRO A 22 6.76 -4.14 2.84
N GLU A 23 6.80 -5.44 2.58
CA GLU A 23 7.37 -6.01 1.35
C GLU A 23 6.67 -5.56 0.07
N TYR A 24 5.41 -5.10 0.15
CA TYR A 24 4.66 -4.63 -1.01
C TYR A 24 4.89 -3.14 -1.32
N GLU A 25 5.65 -2.40 -0.51
CA GLU A 25 5.82 -0.94 -0.69
C GLU A 25 6.37 -0.62 -2.09
N ALA A 26 7.39 -1.36 -2.54
CA ALA A 26 7.96 -1.17 -3.86
C ALA A 26 6.94 -1.43 -4.98
N ALA A 27 6.12 -2.48 -4.86
CA ALA A 27 5.10 -2.81 -5.85
C ALA A 27 4.00 -1.72 -5.90
N PHE A 28 3.56 -1.23 -4.75
CA PHE A 28 2.56 -0.16 -4.69
C PHE A 28 3.09 1.13 -5.31
N ARG A 29 4.31 1.56 -4.96
CA ARG A 29 4.93 2.76 -5.54
C ARG A 29 5.20 2.63 -7.03
N ALA A 30 5.66 1.47 -7.50
CA ALA A 30 5.90 1.21 -8.92
C ALA A 30 4.61 1.28 -9.76
N ASN A 31 3.46 1.04 -9.15
CA ASN A 31 2.14 1.14 -9.80
C ASN A 31 1.41 2.45 -9.46
N ALA A 32 2.12 3.45 -8.93
CA ALA A 32 1.56 4.74 -8.52
C ALA A 32 0.36 4.63 -7.57
N ILE A 33 0.36 3.62 -6.71
CA ILE A 33 -0.66 3.43 -5.68
C ILE A 33 -0.22 4.18 -4.43
N ASP A 34 -0.95 5.24 -4.12
CA ASP A 34 -0.83 6.03 -2.90
C ASP A 34 -2.10 5.91 -2.05
N LEU A 35 -2.18 6.66 -0.95
CA LEU A 35 -3.35 6.63 -0.08
C LEU A 35 -4.63 7.19 -0.72
N GLN A 36 -4.55 7.93 -1.83
CA GLN A 36 -5.73 8.43 -2.53
C GLN A 36 -6.36 7.36 -3.41
N VAL A 37 -5.53 6.50 -4.02
CA VAL A 37 -5.98 5.38 -4.88
C VAL A 37 -6.30 4.12 -4.05
N LEU A 38 -5.66 3.97 -2.89
CA LEU A 38 -5.79 2.79 -2.03
C LEU A 38 -7.26 2.36 -1.76
N PRO A 39 -8.22 3.27 -1.46
CA PRO A 39 -9.62 2.91 -1.20
C PRO A 39 -10.35 2.31 -2.40
N ASP A 40 -9.87 2.56 -3.63
CA ASP A 40 -10.49 2.10 -4.86
C ASP A 40 -9.96 0.72 -5.32
N LEU A 41 -8.95 0.17 -4.65
CA LEU A 41 -8.38 -1.12 -5.03
C LEU A 41 -9.35 -2.27 -4.75
N ALA A 42 -9.66 -3.03 -5.79
CA ALA A 42 -10.37 -4.29 -5.64
C ALA A 42 -9.40 -5.45 -5.34
N GLU A 43 -9.96 -6.56 -4.86
CA GLU A 43 -9.20 -7.80 -4.63
C GLU A 43 -8.44 -8.29 -5.87
N THR A 44 -9.01 -8.07 -7.06
CA THR A 44 -8.40 -8.40 -8.35
C THR A 44 -7.23 -7.51 -8.71
N ASP A 45 -7.19 -6.26 -8.23
CA ASP A 45 -6.05 -5.37 -8.50
C ASP A 45 -4.87 -5.76 -7.62
N LEU A 46 -5.13 -6.09 -6.36
CA LEU A 46 -4.13 -6.69 -5.48
C LEU A 46 -3.62 -8.04 -6.02
N GLU A 47 -4.46 -8.82 -6.68
CA GLU A 47 -4.05 -10.06 -7.35
C GLU A 47 -3.04 -9.79 -8.47
N LYS A 48 -3.32 -8.81 -9.32
CA LYS A 48 -2.42 -8.42 -10.43
C LYS A 48 -1.08 -7.88 -9.94
N LEU A 49 -1.05 -7.28 -8.74
CA LEU A 49 0.18 -6.88 -8.05
C LEU A 49 0.97 -8.06 -7.45
N GLY A 50 0.45 -9.28 -7.54
CA GLY A 50 1.09 -10.48 -6.98
C GLY A 50 0.90 -10.63 -5.47
N VAL A 51 -0.08 -9.95 -4.87
CA VAL A 51 -0.33 -10.03 -3.43
C VAL A 51 -0.99 -11.37 -3.08
N LEU A 52 -0.40 -12.08 -2.11
CA LEU A 52 -0.92 -13.36 -1.62
C LEU A 52 -2.34 -13.21 -1.06
N LEU A 53 -3.21 -14.23 -1.25
CA LEU A 53 -4.62 -14.18 -0.86
C LEU A 53 -4.85 -13.71 0.59
N GLY A 54 -4.10 -14.25 1.55
CA GLY A 54 -4.21 -13.83 2.95
C GLY A 54 -3.84 -12.35 3.18
N HIS A 55 -2.85 -11.84 2.46
CA HIS A 55 -2.39 -10.45 2.56
C HIS A 55 -3.44 -9.52 1.93
N ARG A 56 -4.05 -9.91 0.80
CA ARG A 56 -5.18 -9.20 0.18
C ARG A 56 -6.35 -9.01 1.13
N LYS A 57 -6.76 -10.10 1.80
CA LYS A 57 -7.86 -10.05 2.79
C LYS A 57 -7.51 -9.18 4.00
N ARG A 58 -6.23 -9.07 4.37
CA ARG A 58 -5.79 -8.15 5.43
C ARG A 58 -5.87 -6.69 4.98
N MET A 59 -5.38 -6.38 3.78
CA MET A 59 -5.41 -5.04 3.19
C MET A 59 -6.85 -4.51 3.03
N LEU A 60 -7.78 -5.34 2.55
CA LEU A 60 -9.19 -4.95 2.34
C LEU A 60 -10.00 -4.79 3.64
N ARG A 61 -9.43 -5.14 4.80
CA ARG A 61 -10.06 -5.00 6.12
C ARG A 61 -9.46 -3.85 6.95
N ALA A 62 -8.41 -3.21 6.43
CA ALA A 62 -7.65 -2.16 7.10
C ALA A 62 -8.44 -0.85 7.24
#